data_AF-A0A928QRW8-F1
#
_entry.id   AF-A0A928QRW8-F1
#
_cell.length_a   1.000
_cell.length_b   1.000
_cell.length_c   1.000
_cell.angle_alpha   90.00
_cell.angle_beta   90.00
_cell.angle_gamma   90.00
#
_symmetry.space_group_name_H-M   'P 1'
#
loop_
_entity.id
_entity.type
_entity.pdbx_description
1 polymer ?
#
loop_
_entity_poly.entity_id
_entity_poly.type
_entity_poly.pdbx_seq_one_letter_code
_entity_poly.pdbx_strand_id
1 'polypeptide(L)' 'SVPEIAADASYADAAYLLYRAGILAGNEAGEFMPDHEITRAEAGLIVTRVADETARVIA' A
#
# COMPACT_ATOMS: atom_id res chain seq x y z
N SER A 1 6.19 9.99 -5.71
CA SER A 1 7.12 9.12 -4.95
C SER A 1 6.59 9.01 -3.55
N VAL A 2 6.78 7.87 -2.89
CA VAL A 2 6.46 7.70 -1.47
C VAL A 2 7.78 7.97 -0.74
N PRO A 3 7.96 9.16 -0.16
CA PRO A 3 9.27 9.60 0.34
C PRO A 3 9.82 8.70 1.46
N GLU A 4 8.97 7.90 2.09
CA GLU A 4 9.31 7.01 3.20
C GLU A 4 9.93 5.68 2.75
N ILE A 5 9.79 5.31 1.48
CA ILE A 5 10.39 4.08 0.93
C ILE A 5 11.72 4.43 0.29
N ALA A 6 12.82 4.02 0.93
CA ALA A 6 14.16 4.14 0.38
C ALA A 6 14.25 3.43 -0.98
N ALA A 7 14.93 4.06 -1.94
CA ALA A 7 15.00 3.55 -3.32
C ALA A 7 15.73 2.20 -3.44
N ASP A 8 16.56 1.86 -2.46
CA ASP A 8 17.31 0.61 -2.35
C ASP A 8 16.67 -0.42 -1.41
N ALA A 9 15.50 -0.11 -0.82
CA ALA A 9 14.76 -1.08 -0.05
C ALA A 9 14.35 -2.25 -0.94
N SER A 10 14.61 -3.48 -0.49
CA SER A 10 14.36 -4.70 -1.27
C SER A 10 12.89 -4.89 -1.67
N TYR A 11 11.97 -4.23 -0.96
CA TYR A 11 10.53 -4.24 -1.21
C TYR A 11 10.02 -3.03 -2.00
N ALA A 12 10.88 -2.07 -2.37
CA ALA A 12 10.46 -0.78 -2.93
C ALA A 12 9.62 -0.95 -4.20
N ASP A 13 10.10 -1.75 -5.16
CA ASP A 13 9.40 -1.98 -6.43
C ASP A 13 8.02 -2.60 -6.22
N ALA A 14 7.91 -3.59 -5.32
CA ALA A 14 6.64 -4.23 -5.02
C ALA A 14 5.67 -3.27 -4.33
N ALA A 15 6.15 -2.48 -3.36
CA ALA A 15 5.35 -1.49 -2.67
C ALA A 15 4.83 -0.41 -3.65
N TYR A 16 5.70 0.09 -4.53
CA TYR A 16 5.30 1.07 -5.55
C TYR A 16 4.33 0.50 -6.57
N LEU A 17 4.51 -0.75 -7.00
CA LEU A 17 3.58 -1.43 -7.90
C LEU A 17 2.19 -1.51 -7.28
N LEU A 18 2.08 -2.00 -6.05
CA LEU A 18 0.80 -2.17 -5.36
C LEU A 18 0.16 -0.84 -4.98
N TYR A 19 0.95 0.16 -4.62
CA TYR A 19 0.46 1.52 -4.35
C TYR A 19 -0.14 2.15 -5.61
N ARG A 20 0.57 2.10 -6.75
CA ARG A 20 0.06 2.61 -8.04
C ARG A 20 -1.15 1.85 -8.56
N ALA A 21 -1.26 0.57 -8.20
CA ALA A 21 -2.43 -0.25 -8.49
C ALA A 21 -3.61 0.03 -7.55
N GLY A 22 -3.49 0.94 -6.56
CA GLY A 22 -4.58 1.24 -5.62
C GLY A 22 -4.85 0.12 -4.61
N ILE A 23 -3.90 -0.81 -4.44
CA ILE A 23 -4.01 -1.94 -3.51
C ILE A 23 -3.53 -1.51 -2.12
N LEU A 24 -2.34 -0.93 -2.05
CA LEU A 24 -1.81 -0.33 -0.83
C LEU A 24 -2.22 1.15 -0.76
N ALA A 25 -2.55 1.60 0.46
CA ALA A 25 -2.92 2.97 0.75
C ALA A 25 -2.20 3.41 2.03
N GLY A 26 -1.86 4.70 2.09
CA GLY A 26 -1.38 5.32 3.32
C GLY A 26 -2.50 5.63 4.31
N ASN A 27 -2.14 6.31 5.39
CA ASN A 27 -3.09 6.84 6.36
C ASN A 27 -3.87 8.05 5.79
N GLU A 28 -4.80 8.60 6.58
CA GLU A 28 -5.60 9.76 6.19
C GLU A 28 -4.78 11.05 5.95
N ALA A 29 -3.56 11.12 6.50
CA ALA A 29 -2.62 12.22 6.28
C ALA A 29 -1.79 12.06 4.99
N GLY A 30 -1.93 10.93 4.28
CA GLY A 30 -1.21 10.63 3.04
C GLY A 30 0.18 10.00 3.24
N GLU A 31 0.50 9.56 4.46
CA GLU A 31 1.76 8.86 4.78
C GLU A 31 1.59 7.37 4.52
N PHE A 32 2.55 6.74 3.84
CA PHE A 32 2.51 5.32 3.50
C PHE A 32 2.88 4.43 4.69
N MET A 33 3.71 4.91 5.61
CA MET A 33 4.06 4.22 6.86
C MET A 33 4.60 2.78 6.66
N PRO A 34 5.73 2.59 5.95
CA PRO A 34 6.20 1.26 5.54
C PRO A 34 6.56 0.31 6.71
N ASP A 35 6.92 0.86 7.86
CA ASP A 35 7.31 0.10 9.05
C ASP A 35 6.15 -0.11 10.05
N HIS A 36 4.94 0.36 9.72
CA HIS A 36 3.78 0.21 10.58
C HIS A 36 3.22 -1.22 10.51
N GLU A 37 3.02 -1.84 11.68
CA GLU A 37 2.36 -3.14 11.76
C GLU A 37 0.88 -3.01 11.38
N ILE A 38 0.46 -3.75 10.35
CA ILE A 38 -0.93 -3.77 9.93
C ILE A 38 -1.79 -4.63 10.86
N THR A 39 -3.02 -4.18 11.06
CA THR A 39 -4.09 -4.94 11.69
C THR A 39 -4.62 -6.04 10.76
N ARG A 40 -5.37 -7.00 11.32
CA ARG A 40 -6.07 -8.03 10.53
C ARG A 40 -7.10 -7.43 9.57
N ALA A 41 -7.72 -6.30 9.94
CA ALA A 41 -8.69 -5.63 9.10
C ALA A 41 -8.02 -5.02 7.86
N GLU A 42 -6.88 -4.36 8.04
CA GLU A 42 -6.08 -3.81 6.94
C GLU A 42 -5.52 -4.91 6.04
N ALA A 43 -5.01 -6.01 6.63
CA ALA A 43 -4.59 -7.17 5.85
C ALA A 43 -5.74 -7.74 5.00
N GLY A 44 -6.94 -7.84 5.55
CA GLY A 44 -8.14 -8.25 4.82
C GLY A 44 -8.47 -7.30 3.67
N LEU A 45 -8.35 -5.99 3.89
CA LEU A 45 -8.58 -4.98 2.87
C LEU A 45 -7.59 -5.07 1.71
N ILE A 46 -6.31 -5.33 2.01
CA ILE A 46 -5.26 -5.56 1.00
C ILE A 46 -5.62 -6.78 0.14
N VAL A 47 -5.99 -7.91 0.76
CA VAL A 47 -6.40 -9.12 0.02
C VAL A 47 -7.63 -8.86 -0.84
N THR A 48 -8.63 -8.15 -0.33
CA THR A 48 -9.82 -7.77 -1.10
C THR A 48 -9.46 -6.95 -2.34
N ARG A 49 -8.56 -5.98 -2.22
CA ARG A 49 -8.13 -5.13 -3.35
C ARG A 49 -7.28 -5.86 -4.38
N VAL A 50 -6.58 -6.91 -3.97
CA VAL A 50 -5.90 -7.84 -4.89
C VAL A 50 -6.93 -8.65 -5.68
N ALA A 51 -7.98 -9.13 -5.01
CA ALA A 51 -8.99 -10.00 -5.62
C ALA A 51 -10.07 -9.26 -6.43
N ASP A 52 -10.38 -8.01 -6.06
CA ASP A 52 -11.44 -7.19 -6.65
C ASP A 52 -10.93 -5.79 -6.97
N GLU A 53 -10.85 -5.47 -8.26
CA GLU A 53 -10.36 -4.18 -8.72
C GLU A 53 -11.28 -3.02 -8.36
N THR A 54 -12.57 -3.28 -8.16
CA THR A 54 -13.56 -2.26 -7.78
C THR A 54 -13.36 -1.77 -6.35
N ALA A 55 -12.65 -2.52 -5.52
CA ALA A 55 -12.32 -2.16 -4.14
C ALA A 55 -11.03 -1.33 -4.01
N ARG A 56 -10.27 -1.16 -5.11
CA ARG A 56 -9.01 -0.41 -5.11
C ARG A 56 -9.25 1.08 -4.86
N VAL A 57 -8.35 1.71 -4.13
CA VAL A 57 -8.36 3.17 -3.95
C VAL A 57 -7.81 3.84 -5.21
N ILE A 58 -8.44 4.93 -5.62
CA ILE A 58 -7.95 5.74 -6.72
C ILE A 58 -6.80 6.58 -6.17
N ALA A 59 -5.57 6.27 -6.60
CA ALA A 59 -4.38 7.06 -6.30
C ALA A 59 -4.29 8.29 -7.20
#